data_AF-A0A2K9PPF3-F1
#
_entry.id   AF-A0A2K9PPF3-F1
#
_cell.length_a   1.000
_cell.length_b   1.000
_cell.length_c   1.000
_cell.angle_alpha   90.00
_cell.angle_beta   90.00
_cell.angle_gamma   90.00
#
_symmetry.space_group_name_H-M   'P 1'
#
loop_
_entity.id
_entity.type
_entity.pdbx_description
1 polymer ?
#
loop_
_entity_poly.entity_id
_entity_poly.type
_entity_poly.pdbx_seq_one_letter_code
_entity_poly.pdbx_strand_id
1 'polypeptide(L)'
;MKTNSYIDEIVQQGIELKNEDKFQQSIDVLEKVISNYPNYKKINGVMLLLAGNYYKLKLYERSIDYSFKVVANNPKVELANLLLYLSYFDLDEHEKAFMVLFSYLEKYPADLFKDTLEELLDGLIDGYSLNYEEDIISYAKKNDVDIPKGLLGGTNSN
;
A
#
# COMPACT_ATOMS: atom_id res chain seq x y z
N MET A 1 10.85 -0.60 -33.65
CA MET A 1 10.40 -0.92 -32.27
C MET A 1 11.52 -0.56 -31.32
N LYS A 2 11.26 0.23 -30.28
CA LYS A 2 12.25 0.44 -29.22
C LYS A 2 12.43 -0.88 -28.46
N THR A 3 13.68 -1.20 -28.11
CA THR A 3 14.02 -2.44 -27.40
C THR A 3 13.59 -2.35 -25.93
N ASN A 4 13.39 -3.49 -25.27
CA ASN A 4 13.12 -3.51 -23.82
C ASN A 4 14.22 -2.79 -23.03
N SER A 5 15.47 -2.85 -23.50
CA SER A 5 16.62 -2.12 -22.92
C SER A 5 16.38 -0.61 -22.84
N TYR A 6 15.82 0.00 -23.88
CA TYR A 6 15.53 1.43 -23.88
C TYR A 6 14.40 1.80 -22.91
N ILE A 7 13.38 0.94 -22.76
CA ILE A 7 12.28 1.19 -21.81
C ILE A 7 12.81 1.00 -20.38
N ASP A 8 13.68 0.00 -20.15
CA ASP A 8 14.35 -0.22 -18.88
C ASP A 8 15.16 1.01 -18.44
N GLU A 9 15.86 1.69 -19.36
CA GLU A 9 16.59 2.95 -19.08
C GLU A 9 15.66 4.08 -18.61
N ILE A 10 14.49 4.25 -19.25
CA ILE A 10 13.50 5.26 -18.82
C ILE A 10 12.97 4.93 -17.42
N VAL A 11 12.69 3.66 -17.15
CA VAL A 11 12.21 3.22 -15.83
C VAL A 11 13.29 3.47 -14.77
N GLN A 12 14.55 3.16 -15.09
CA GLN A 12 15.67 3.38 -14.19
C GLN A 12 15.85 4.86 -13.86
N GLN A 13 15.75 5.75 -14.85
CA GLN A 13 15.74 7.19 -14.63
C GLN A 13 14.60 7.63 -13.69
N GLY A 14 13.40 7.07 -13.87
CA GLY A 14 12.27 7.33 -12.97
C GLY A 14 12.56 6.91 -11.53
N ILE A 15 13.21 5.76 -11.32
CA ILE A 15 13.61 5.27 -10.00
C ILE A 15 14.64 6.20 -9.36
N GLU A 16 15.65 6.64 -10.11
CA GLU A 16 16.67 7.57 -9.62
C GLU A 16 16.05 8.90 -9.18
N LEU A 17 15.16 9.47 -10.00
CA LEU A 17 14.43 10.70 -9.64
C LEU A 17 13.61 10.52 -8.36
N LYS A 18 12.95 9.37 -8.18
CA LYS A 18 12.23 9.05 -6.94
C LYS A 18 13.18 8.99 -5.74
N ASN A 19 14.34 8.36 -5.88
CA ASN A 19 15.33 8.25 -4.80
C ASN A 19 15.95 9.60 -4.40
N GLU A 20 15.89 10.59 -5.30
CA GLU A 20 16.25 11.99 -5.03
C GLU A 20 15.05 12.84 -4.55
N ASP A 21 13.92 12.21 -4.16
CA ASP A 21 12.66 12.86 -3.77
C ASP A 21 12.03 13.77 -4.86
N LYS A 22 12.46 13.64 -6.12
CA LYS A 22 11.91 14.38 -7.27
C LYS A 22 10.69 13.67 -7.83
N PHE A 23 9.67 13.46 -7.00
CA PHE A 23 8.50 12.64 -7.32
C PHE A 23 7.75 13.10 -8.58
N GLN A 24 7.56 14.41 -8.78
CA GLN A 24 6.87 14.92 -9.98
C GLN A 24 7.65 14.60 -11.26
N GLN A 25 8.98 14.77 -11.25
CA GLN A 25 9.81 14.47 -12.41
C GLN A 25 9.83 12.95 -12.68
N SER A 26 9.85 12.14 -11.62
CA SER A 26 9.71 10.69 -11.73
C SER A 26 8.40 10.31 -12.40
N ILE A 27 7.28 10.92 -12.00
CA ILE A 27 5.96 10.74 -12.64
C ILE A 27 6.01 11.10 -14.13
N ASP A 28 6.54 12.28 -14.48
CA ASP A 28 6.60 12.74 -15.87
C ASP A 28 7.38 11.78 -16.79
N VAL A 29 8.39 11.11 -16.26
CA VAL A 29 9.18 10.10 -16.98
C VAL A 29 8.42 8.77 -17.07
N LEU A 30 7.83 8.30 -15.96
CA LEU A 30 7.17 6.99 -15.89
C LEU A 30 5.82 6.95 -16.62
N GLU A 31 5.06 8.05 -16.65
CA GLU A 31 3.80 8.17 -17.41
C GLU A 31 4.02 7.99 -18.92
N LYS A 32 5.20 8.37 -19.44
CA LYS A 32 5.58 8.10 -20.83
C LYS A 32 5.69 6.61 -21.10
N VAL A 33 6.07 5.80 -20.11
CA VAL A 33 6.14 4.34 -20.26
C VAL A 33 4.75 3.74 -20.37
N ILE A 34 3.83 4.17 -19.48
CA ILE A 34 2.43 3.73 -19.51
C ILE A 34 1.75 4.10 -20.84
N SER A 35 1.96 5.33 -21.30
CA SER A 35 1.29 5.86 -22.50
C SER A 35 1.83 5.26 -23.80
N ASN A 36 3.15 5.09 -23.91
CA ASN A 36 3.79 4.69 -25.17
C ASN A 36 4.10 3.19 -25.25
N TYR A 37 4.19 2.50 -24.11
CA TYR A 37 4.58 1.09 -24.03
C TYR A 37 3.64 0.28 -23.10
N PRO A 38 2.32 0.28 -23.33
CA PRO A 38 1.36 -0.39 -22.44
C PRO A 38 1.59 -1.90 -22.29
N ASN A 39 2.23 -2.54 -23.28
CA ASN A 39 2.56 -3.98 -23.26
C ASN A 39 3.97 -4.27 -22.71
N TYR A 40 4.63 -3.30 -22.09
CA TYR A 40 5.95 -3.51 -21.52
C TYR A 40 5.91 -4.57 -20.41
N LYS A 41 6.88 -5.50 -20.43
CA LYS A 41 6.89 -6.68 -19.55
C LYS A 41 6.82 -6.33 -18.05
N LYS A 42 7.37 -5.20 -17.63
CA LYS A 42 7.38 -4.75 -16.22
C LYS A 42 6.37 -3.63 -15.95
N ILE A 43 5.30 -3.50 -16.75
CA ILE A 43 4.36 -2.39 -16.65
C ILE A 43 3.71 -2.28 -15.26
N ASN A 44 3.42 -3.40 -14.59
CA ASN A 44 2.90 -3.39 -13.22
C ASN A 44 3.89 -2.76 -12.23
N GLY A 45 5.20 -2.98 -12.43
CA GLY A 45 6.24 -2.34 -11.62
C GLY A 45 6.29 -0.83 -11.84
N VAL A 46 6.08 -0.38 -13.07
CA VAL A 46 5.97 1.06 -13.40
C VAL A 46 4.73 1.68 -12.75
N MET A 47 3.58 1.01 -12.81
CA MET A 47 2.36 1.45 -12.13
C MET A 47 2.55 1.55 -10.61
N LEU A 48 3.26 0.59 -10.00
CA LEU A 48 3.56 0.63 -8.57
C LEU A 48 4.49 1.80 -8.19
N LEU A 49 5.48 2.11 -9.01
CA LEU A 49 6.33 3.29 -8.82
C LEU A 49 5.53 4.58 -8.92
N LEU A 50 4.65 4.68 -9.92
CA LEU A 50 3.74 5.82 -10.07
C LEU A 50 2.83 5.97 -8.85
N ALA A 51 2.19 4.89 -8.39
CA ALA A 51 1.33 4.94 -7.21
C ALA A 51 2.07 5.49 -5.99
N GLY A 52 3.28 4.99 -5.72
CA GLY A 52 4.13 5.48 -4.63
C GLY A 52 4.50 6.96 -4.77
N ASN A 53 4.83 7.42 -5.98
CA ASN A 53 5.13 8.83 -6.22
C ASN A 53 3.90 9.73 -6.04
N TYR A 54 2.74 9.31 -6.55
CA TYR A 54 1.48 10.04 -6.36
C TYR A 54 1.12 10.12 -4.87
N TYR A 55 1.27 9.03 -4.12
CA TYR A 55 1.08 9.02 -2.66
C TYR A 55 2.01 10.02 -1.96
N LYS A 56 3.31 10.04 -2.31
CA LYS A 56 4.27 11.01 -1.72
C LYS A 56 3.92 12.48 -2.03
N LEU A 57 3.24 12.74 -3.14
CA LEU A 57 2.72 14.07 -3.48
C LEU A 57 1.31 14.35 -2.93
N LYS A 58 0.75 13.46 -2.10
CA LYS A 58 -0.62 13.54 -1.57
C LYS A 58 -1.70 13.55 -2.65
N LEU A 59 -1.41 12.99 -3.81
CA LEU A 59 -2.35 12.80 -4.91
C LEU A 59 -3.00 11.42 -4.76
N TYR A 60 -3.80 11.28 -3.70
CA TYR A 60 -4.27 9.99 -3.21
C TYR A 60 -5.18 9.28 -4.21
N GLU A 61 -6.04 9.98 -4.93
CA GLU A 61 -6.91 9.34 -5.95
C GLU A 61 -6.08 8.71 -7.08
N ARG A 62 -4.98 9.37 -7.49
CA ARG A 62 -4.06 8.82 -8.50
C ARG A 62 -3.27 7.62 -7.95
N SER A 63 -2.88 7.67 -6.68
CA SER A 63 -2.27 6.53 -6.00
C SER A 63 -3.22 5.33 -5.96
N ILE A 64 -4.50 5.56 -5.66
CA ILE A 64 -5.56 4.54 -5.69
C ILE A 64 -5.69 3.95 -7.09
N ASP A 65 -5.82 4.78 -8.13
CA ASP A 65 -6.00 4.32 -9.52
C ASP A 65 -4.91 3.33 -9.95
N TYR A 66 -3.65 3.63 -9.64
CA TYR A 66 -2.52 2.79 -10.03
C TYR A 66 -2.32 1.59 -9.10
N SER A 67 -2.47 1.78 -7.78
CA SER A 67 -2.41 0.68 -6.81
C SER A 67 -3.48 -0.37 -7.10
N PHE A 68 -4.72 0.07 -7.36
CA PHE A 68 -5.83 -0.82 -7.67
C PHE A 68 -5.58 -1.65 -8.93
N LYS A 69 -5.02 -1.06 -9.99
CA LYS A 69 -4.64 -1.81 -11.21
C LYS A 69 -3.61 -2.89 -10.93
N VAL A 70 -2.62 -2.61 -10.08
CA VAL A 70 -1.60 -3.59 -9.68
C VAL A 70 -2.24 -4.71 -8.84
N VAL A 71 -3.07 -4.37 -7.84
CA VAL A 71 -3.78 -5.34 -6.99
C VAL A 71 -4.72 -6.22 -7.80
N ALA A 72 -5.47 -5.65 -8.75
CA ALA A 72 -6.39 -6.38 -9.62
C ALA A 72 -5.67 -7.42 -10.50
N ASN A 73 -4.41 -7.16 -10.88
CA ASN A 73 -3.61 -8.10 -11.66
C ASN A 73 -2.86 -9.12 -10.78
N ASN A 74 -2.32 -8.67 -9.65
CA ASN A 74 -1.59 -9.51 -8.71
C ASN A 74 -1.86 -9.07 -7.27
N PRO A 75 -2.88 -9.66 -6.61
CA PRO A 75 -3.31 -9.25 -5.28
C PRO A 75 -2.29 -9.54 -4.18
N LYS A 76 -1.27 -10.37 -4.44
CA LYS A 76 -0.20 -10.70 -3.47
C LYS A 76 0.80 -9.56 -3.26
N VAL A 77 0.86 -8.56 -4.16
CA VAL A 77 1.82 -7.45 -4.04
C VAL A 77 1.44 -6.58 -2.84
N GLU A 78 2.08 -6.82 -1.70
CA GLU A 78 1.73 -6.15 -0.45
C GLU A 78 1.88 -4.63 -0.55
N LEU A 79 2.99 -4.15 -1.12
CA LEU A 79 3.22 -2.70 -1.27
C LEU A 79 2.09 -2.00 -2.05
N ALA A 80 1.47 -2.67 -3.02
CA ALA A 80 0.34 -2.11 -3.76
C ALA A 80 -0.92 -2.05 -2.88
N ASN A 81 -1.17 -3.09 -2.08
CA ASN A 81 -2.27 -3.09 -1.12
C ASN A 81 -2.05 -2.06 0.00
N LEU A 82 -0.82 -1.90 0.49
CA LEU A 82 -0.47 -0.90 1.50
C LEU A 82 -0.66 0.52 0.96
N LEU A 83 -0.18 0.83 -0.25
CA LEU A 83 -0.43 2.13 -0.88
C LEU A 83 -1.92 2.39 -1.09
N LEU A 84 -2.69 1.36 -1.47
CA LEU A 84 -4.14 1.46 -1.62
C LEU A 84 -4.83 1.73 -0.27
N TYR A 85 -4.45 0.98 0.78
CA TYR A 85 -4.91 1.19 2.16
C TYR A 85 -4.63 2.61 2.63
N LEU A 86 -3.37 3.05 2.58
CA LEU A 86 -2.93 4.35 3.05
C LEU A 86 -3.62 5.48 2.29
N SER A 87 -3.79 5.32 0.97
CA SER A 87 -4.46 6.36 0.16
C SER A 87 -5.95 6.47 0.48
N TYR A 88 -6.64 5.35 0.75
CA TYR A 88 -8.02 5.40 1.25
C TYR A 88 -8.10 5.99 2.66
N PHE A 89 -7.16 5.62 3.53
CA PHE A 89 -7.11 6.12 4.90
C PHE A 89 -6.88 7.64 4.95
N ASP A 90 -5.95 8.16 4.15
CA ASP A 90 -5.64 9.61 4.05
C ASP A 90 -6.77 10.42 3.39
N LEU A 91 -7.73 9.76 2.74
CA LEU A 91 -8.96 10.37 2.21
C LEU A 91 -10.16 10.22 3.15
N ASP A 92 -9.94 9.79 4.40
CA ASP A 92 -10.98 9.48 5.38
C ASP A 92 -11.97 8.38 4.92
N GLU A 93 -11.61 7.60 3.89
CA GLU A 93 -12.41 6.46 3.40
C GLU A 93 -12.09 5.18 4.19
N HIS A 94 -12.17 5.26 5.53
CA HIS A 94 -11.68 4.22 6.44
C HIS A 94 -12.30 2.84 6.18
N GLU A 95 -13.59 2.76 5.84
CA GLU A 95 -14.25 1.49 5.53
C GLU A 95 -13.54 0.76 4.36
N LYS A 96 -13.20 1.50 3.29
CA LYS A 96 -12.47 0.94 2.16
C LYS A 96 -11.04 0.59 2.52
N ALA A 97 -10.38 1.43 3.34
CA ALA A 97 -9.04 1.14 3.83
C ALA A 97 -9.02 -0.21 4.57
N PHE A 98 -9.83 -0.36 5.62
CA PHE A 98 -9.89 -1.62 6.38
C PHE A 98 -10.32 -2.82 5.54
N MET A 99 -11.23 -2.64 4.58
CA MET A 99 -11.58 -3.69 3.62
C MET A 99 -10.37 -4.18 2.83
N VAL A 100 -9.49 -3.28 2.36
CA VAL A 100 -8.25 -3.63 1.65
C VAL A 100 -7.30 -4.39 2.57
N LEU A 101 -7.05 -3.87 3.78
CA LEU A 101 -6.16 -4.49 4.76
C LEU A 101 -6.60 -5.92 5.08
N PHE A 102 -7.85 -6.11 5.50
CA PHE A 102 -8.35 -7.41 5.94
C PHE A 102 -8.49 -8.40 4.78
N SER A 103 -8.90 -7.94 3.59
CA SER A 103 -8.93 -8.81 2.40
C SER A 103 -7.55 -9.34 2.02
N TYR A 104 -6.49 -8.54 2.23
CA TYR A 104 -5.12 -8.98 2.04
C TYR A 104 -4.69 -9.99 3.12
N LEU A 105 -4.86 -9.61 4.39
CA LEU A 105 -4.42 -10.40 5.55
C LEU A 105 -5.19 -11.71 5.75
N GLU A 106 -6.39 -11.83 5.17
CA GLU A 106 -7.12 -13.08 5.08
C GLU A 106 -6.29 -14.14 4.33
N LYS A 107 -5.62 -13.75 3.23
CA LYS A 107 -5.04 -14.66 2.24
C LYS A 107 -3.51 -14.70 2.25
N TYR A 108 -2.87 -13.62 2.67
CA TYR A 108 -1.43 -13.43 2.59
C TYR A 108 -0.85 -13.03 3.95
N PRO A 109 0.40 -13.41 4.25
CA PRO A 109 1.07 -12.95 5.47
C PRO A 109 1.41 -11.46 5.35
N ALA A 110 1.39 -10.76 6.48
CA ALA A 110 1.91 -9.40 6.61
C ALA A 110 3.44 -9.42 6.64
N ASP A 111 4.06 -8.57 5.83
CA ASP A 111 5.45 -8.13 5.99
C ASP A 111 5.44 -6.62 6.21
N LEU A 112 5.01 -5.84 5.21
CA LEU A 112 4.85 -4.40 5.32
C LEU A 112 3.65 -3.97 6.18
N PHE A 113 2.56 -4.75 6.20
CA PHE A 113 1.39 -4.43 7.01
C PHE A 113 1.60 -4.65 8.52
N LYS A 114 2.74 -5.22 8.94
CA LYS A 114 3.04 -5.37 10.37
C LYS A 114 3.12 -4.02 11.06
N ASP A 115 3.83 -3.07 10.49
CA ASP A 115 3.93 -1.70 11.01
C ASP A 115 2.53 -1.06 11.12
N THR A 116 1.67 -1.27 10.11
CA THR A 116 0.28 -0.79 10.14
C THR A 116 -0.54 -1.45 11.26
N LEU A 117 -0.36 -2.75 11.49
CA LEU A 117 -1.05 -3.45 12.58
C LEU A 117 -0.57 -2.95 13.94
N GLU A 118 0.72 -2.69 14.11
CA GLU A 118 1.29 -2.09 15.32
C GLU A 118 0.69 -0.70 15.59
N GLU A 119 0.67 0.18 14.59
CA GLU A 119 0.07 1.51 14.69
C GLU A 119 -1.43 1.45 15.04
N LEU A 120 -2.16 0.49 14.45
CA LEU A 120 -3.58 0.30 14.74
C LEU A 120 -3.82 -0.21 16.16
N LEU A 121 -2.96 -1.09 16.69
CA LEU A 121 -3.04 -1.56 18.07
C LEU A 121 -2.80 -0.43 19.07
N ASP A 122 -1.81 0.43 18.81
CA ASP A 122 -1.60 1.63 19.63
C ASP A 122 -2.81 2.57 19.54
N GLY A 123 -3.37 2.76 18.33
CA GLY A 123 -4.60 3.53 18.12
C GLY A 123 -5.79 3.00 18.92
N LEU A 124 -5.95 1.67 19.05
CA LEU A 124 -7.02 1.06 19.86
C LEU A 124 -6.89 1.42 21.35
N ILE A 125 -5.66 1.50 21.89
CA ILE A 125 -5.42 1.90 23.29
C ILE A 125 -5.92 3.34 23.53
N ASP A 126 -5.74 4.20 22.55
CA ASP A 126 -6.19 5.59 22.58
C ASP A 126 -7.69 5.75 22.24
N GLY A 127 -8.40 4.65 21.95
CA GLY A 127 -9.84 4.63 21.68
C GLY A 127 -10.22 4.87 20.21
N TYR A 128 -9.26 4.80 19.28
CA TYR A 128 -9.50 4.88 17.84
C TYR A 128 -9.85 3.52 17.24
N SER A 129 -10.55 3.51 16.11
CA SER A 129 -10.81 2.30 15.30
C SER A 129 -11.47 1.13 16.03
N LEU A 130 -12.17 1.38 17.14
CA LEU A 130 -12.78 0.34 17.99
C LEU A 130 -13.79 -0.56 17.23
N ASN A 131 -14.42 -0.04 16.16
CA ASN A 131 -15.30 -0.84 15.31
C ASN A 131 -14.59 -2.00 14.59
N TYR A 132 -13.26 -1.99 14.56
CA TYR A 132 -12.40 -2.99 13.92
C TYR A 132 -11.49 -3.72 14.92
N GLU A 133 -11.71 -3.54 16.23
CA GLU A 133 -10.84 -4.06 17.28
C GLU A 133 -10.59 -5.57 17.16
N GLU A 134 -11.67 -6.36 17.02
CA GLU A 134 -11.58 -7.82 16.94
C GLU A 134 -10.74 -8.27 15.73
N ASP A 135 -10.95 -7.65 14.57
CA ASP A 135 -10.21 -7.96 13.34
C ASP A 135 -8.74 -7.55 13.46
N ILE A 136 -8.45 -6.34 13.96
CA ILE A 136 -7.09 -5.83 14.15
C ILE A 136 -6.32 -6.78 15.08
N ILE A 137 -6.88 -7.13 16.25
CA ILE A 137 -6.24 -8.04 17.20
C ILE A 137 -6.06 -9.44 16.61
N SER A 138 -7.07 -9.95 15.91
CA SER A 138 -7.03 -11.27 15.27
C SER A 138 -5.92 -11.35 14.22
N TYR A 139 -5.85 -10.36 13.32
CA TYR A 139 -4.84 -10.33 12.27
C TYR A 139 -3.44 -10.02 12.79
N ALA A 140 -3.30 -9.19 13.83
CA ALA A 140 -2.02 -8.99 14.49
C ALA A 140 -1.48 -10.29 15.09
N LYS A 141 -2.30 -11.03 15.84
CA LYS A 141 -1.93 -12.36 16.37
C LYS A 141 -1.57 -13.35 15.27
N LYS A 142 -2.34 -13.39 14.18
CA LYS A 142 -2.07 -14.28 13.03
C LYS A 142 -0.72 -14.00 12.36
N ASN A 143 -0.24 -12.75 12.41
CA ASN A 143 0.96 -12.31 11.72
C ASN A 143 2.16 -12.08 12.66
N ASP A 144 2.10 -12.64 13.87
CA ASP A 144 3.16 -12.54 14.88
C ASP A 144 3.53 -11.07 15.19
N VAL A 145 2.51 -10.21 15.29
CA VAL A 145 2.65 -8.82 15.79
C VAL A 145 2.36 -8.79 17.29
N ASP A 146 3.24 -8.16 18.05
CA ASP A 146 3.13 -8.08 19.51
C ASP A 146 1.90 -7.25 19.92
N ILE A 147 1.01 -7.86 20.69
CA ILE A 147 -0.20 -7.19 21.18
C ILE A 147 0.12 -6.40 22.47
N PRO A 148 -0.14 -5.08 22.52
CA PRO A 148 0.03 -4.29 23.72
C PRO A 148 -0.74 -4.85 24.92
N LYS A 149 -0.12 -4.84 26.11
CA LYS A 149 -0.71 -5.39 27.34
C LYS A 149 -2.08 -4.81 27.68
N GLY A 150 -2.33 -3.56 27.33
CA GLY A 150 -3.63 -2.90 27.54
C GLY A 150 -4.78 -3.59 26.80
N LEU A 151 -4.49 -4.28 25.71
CA LEU A 151 -5.48 -5.00 24.89
C LEU A 151 -5.55 -6.50 25.22
N LEU A 152 -4.64 -7.02 26.04
CA LEU A 152 -4.62 -8.44 26.47
C LEU A 152 -5.61 -8.74 27.61
N GLY A 153 -6.40 -7.75 28.04
CA GLY A 153 -7.30 -7.80 29.20
C GLY A 153 -8.77 -8.18 28.92
N GLY A 154 -9.10 -8.64 27.70
CA GLY A 154 -10.48 -9.01 27.31
C GLY A 154 -10.99 -10.37 27.82
N THR A 155 -10.32 -10.99 28.80
CA THR A 155 -10.90 -12.12 29.56
C THR A 155 -10.55 -11.99 31.04
N ASN A 156 -11.33 -11.19 31.80
CA ASN A 156 -11.89 -11.58 33.11
C ASN A 156 -12.63 -10.41 33.81
N SER A 157 -13.78 -10.76 34.42
CA SER A 157 -14.62 -10.04 35.42
C SER A 157 -15.53 -8.91 34.89
N ASN A 158 -16.88 -8.96 34.93
CA ASN A 158 -17.88 -9.79 35.63
C ASN A 158 -19.06 -10.13 34.72
#